data_AF-A0A498SNL2-F1
#
_entry.id   AF-A0A498SNL2-F1
#
_cell.length_a   1.000
_cell.length_b   1.000
_cell.length_c   1.000
_cell.angle_alpha   90.00
_cell.angle_beta   90.00
_cell.angle_gamma   90.00
#
_symmetry.space_group_name_H-M   'P 1'
#
loop_
_entity.id
_entity.type
_entity.pdbx_description
1 polymer ?
#
loop_
_entity_poly.entity_id
_entity_poly.type
_entity_poly.pdbx_seq_one_letter_code
_entity_poly.pdbx_strand_id
1 'polypeptide(L)'
;YFLLVDGGLVQVYNYEGHMQCFLKLPAMSGSREAVSEKTAAISNDTIAIRDRMDLKMNDIIEIAISQCGSANDRKLAFIDKYLDCFLVTAKSYGVLQKIAKIGTMVTNILFNDQTNMLAGLQDNCLVVWLYPAVVFIDRDLLHKTIFENDKNNFEKSSYLHNFVGSHILVRRSDGAFVPCTVTPFAFALNSFITANKWDQAIRLCRHIRVYHSQIFTKIKLKSLKI
;
A
#
# COMPACT_ATOMS: atom_id res chain seq x y z
N TYR A 1 -9.23 13.81 -6.55
CA TYR A 1 -9.27 13.52 -7.99
C TYR A 1 -9.86 12.13 -8.19
N PHE A 2 -10.52 11.88 -9.31
CA PHE A 2 -10.99 10.55 -9.69
C PHE A 2 -10.66 10.25 -11.17
N LEU A 3 -10.61 8.97 -11.51
CA LEU A 3 -10.30 8.49 -12.85
C LEU A 3 -11.58 8.02 -13.54
N LEU A 4 -11.75 8.39 -14.81
CA LEU A 4 -12.70 7.77 -15.72
C LEU A 4 -11.91 7.04 -16.80
N VAL A 5 -12.31 5.80 -17.08
CA VAL A 5 -11.70 4.96 -18.11
C VAL A 5 -12.76 4.67 -19.16
N ASP A 6 -12.50 5.07 -20.40
CA ASP A 6 -13.34 4.76 -21.57
C ASP A 6 -12.48 4.12 -22.66
N GLY A 7 -12.55 2.78 -22.75
CA GLY A 7 -11.74 2.00 -23.68
C GLY A 7 -10.23 2.22 -23.46
N GLY A 8 -9.60 2.95 -24.38
CA GLY A 8 -8.18 3.31 -24.31
C GLY A 8 -7.92 4.71 -23.73
N LEU A 9 -8.94 5.46 -23.34
CA LEU A 9 -8.80 6.81 -22.79
C LEU A 9 -8.92 6.77 -21.26
N VAL A 10 -7.93 7.34 -20.58
CA VAL A 10 -7.97 7.58 -19.13
C VAL A 10 -8.08 9.08 -18.91
N GLN A 11 -9.09 9.53 -18.18
CA GLN A 11 -9.32 10.95 -17.88
C GLN A 11 -9.27 11.18 -16.37
N VAL A 12 -8.67 12.29 -15.96
CA VAL A 12 -8.51 12.68 -14.55
C VAL A 12 -9.39 13.90 -14.29
N TYR A 13 -10.27 13.79 -13.31
CA TYR A 13 -11.16 14.88 -12.92
C TYR A 13 -10.91 15.29 -11.46
N ASN A 14 -11.10 16.57 -11.16
CA ASN A 14 -11.26 17.03 -9.77
C ASN A 14 -12.71 16.78 -9.31
N TYR A 15 -12.99 16.98 -8.02
CA TYR A 15 -14.34 16.77 -7.47
C TYR A 15 -15.34 17.87 -7.83
N GLU A 16 -14.89 18.95 -8.49
CA GLU A 16 -15.76 19.99 -9.06
C GLU A 16 -16.24 19.62 -10.48
N GLY A 17 -15.77 18.49 -11.04
CA GLY A 17 -16.11 18.05 -12.38
C GLY A 17 -15.21 18.62 -13.48
N HIS A 18 -14.13 19.32 -13.14
CA HIS A 18 -13.16 19.83 -14.10
C HIS A 18 -12.13 18.76 -14.48
N MET A 19 -12.00 18.49 -15.77
CA MET A 19 -10.94 17.63 -16.31
C MET A 19 -9.58 18.30 -16.12
N GLN A 20 -8.65 17.57 -15.51
CA GLN A 20 -7.29 18.03 -15.24
C GLN A 20 -6.32 17.59 -16.35
N CYS A 21 -6.43 16.34 -16.76
CA CYS A 21 -5.65 15.77 -17.85
C CYS A 21 -6.30 14.50 -18.39
N PHE A 22 -5.81 14.04 -19.53
CA PHE A 22 -6.16 12.75 -20.10
C PHE A 22 -4.92 12.04 -20.65
N LEU A 23 -4.98 10.72 -20.72
CA LEU A 23 -3.98 9.85 -21.29
C LEU A 23 -4.64 8.94 -22.33
N LYS A 24 -4.12 8.93 -23.55
CA LYS A 24 -4.56 8.03 -24.61
C LYS A 24 -3.62 6.82 -24.66
N LEU A 25 -4.13 5.66 -24.31
CA LEU A 25 -3.41 4.40 -24.36
C LEU A 25 -3.45 3.83 -25.79
N PRO A 26 -2.34 3.26 -26.29
CA PRO A 26 -2.31 2.60 -27.59
C PRO A 26 -3.36 1.48 -27.67
N ALA A 27 -4.11 1.41 -28.77
CA ALA A 27 -5.07 0.33 -28.99
C ALA A 27 -4.32 -0.95 -29.40
N MET A 28 -4.46 -2.04 -28.64
CA MET A 28 -4.02 -3.36 -29.10
C MET A 28 -5.12 -4.03 -29.92
N SER A 29 -4.78 -4.47 -31.12
CA SER A 29 -5.56 -5.45 -31.86
C SER A 29 -5.46 -6.81 -31.15
N GLY A 30 -6.51 -7.21 -30.42
CA GLY A 30 -6.70 -8.60 -29.97
C GLY A 30 -6.61 -8.89 -28.46
N SER A 31 -6.26 -7.91 -27.61
CA SER A 31 -6.21 -8.08 -26.15
C SER A 31 -7.07 -7.01 -25.47
N ARG A 32 -8.11 -7.45 -24.77
CA ARG A 32 -9.30 -6.65 -24.39
C ARG A 32 -9.41 -6.37 -22.89
N GLU A 33 -8.35 -6.50 -22.10
CA GLU A 33 -8.43 -6.09 -20.69
C GLU A 33 -8.45 -4.56 -20.61
N ALA A 34 -9.60 -3.93 -20.33
CA ALA A 34 -9.70 -2.48 -20.09
C ALA A 34 -8.94 -2.07 -18.82
N VAL A 35 -8.58 -0.78 -18.67
CA VAL A 35 -7.97 -0.32 -17.41
C VAL A 35 -9.02 -0.50 -16.31
N SER A 36 -8.60 -1.08 -15.20
CA SER A 36 -9.46 -1.44 -14.08
C SER A 36 -8.94 -0.81 -12.79
N GLU A 37 -9.78 -0.82 -11.75
CA GLU A 37 -9.40 -0.42 -10.39
C GLU A 37 -8.20 -1.20 -9.83
N LYS A 38 -7.90 -2.38 -10.36
CA LYS A 38 -6.71 -3.15 -9.97
C LYS A 38 -5.45 -2.73 -10.72
N THR A 39 -5.59 -2.14 -11.91
CA THR A 39 -4.46 -1.84 -12.81
C THR A 39 -4.18 -0.35 -12.94
N ALA A 40 -4.93 0.49 -12.22
CA ALA A 40 -4.68 1.90 -12.05
C ALA A 40 -4.92 2.32 -10.59
N ALA A 41 -4.06 3.21 -10.08
CA ALA A 41 -4.18 3.78 -8.75
C ALA A 41 -3.89 5.28 -8.80
N ILE A 42 -4.58 6.06 -7.96
CA ILE A 42 -4.45 7.51 -7.90
C ILE A 42 -4.16 7.98 -6.47
N SER A 43 -3.33 9.00 -6.37
CA SER A 43 -3.10 9.82 -5.19
C SER A 43 -3.33 11.29 -5.54
N ASN A 44 -3.15 12.19 -4.57
CA ASN A 44 -3.32 13.63 -4.77
C ASN A 44 -2.35 14.25 -5.79
N ASP A 45 -1.19 13.64 -6.00
CA ASP A 45 -0.13 14.18 -6.87
C ASP A 45 0.44 13.17 -7.89
N THR A 46 -0.02 11.92 -7.86
CA THR A 46 0.57 10.84 -8.66
C THR A 46 -0.52 9.88 -9.12
N ILE A 47 -0.44 9.47 -10.38
CA ILE A 47 -1.28 8.43 -10.97
C ILE A 47 -0.35 7.30 -11.43
N ALA A 48 -0.72 6.07 -11.11
CA ALA A 48 -0.05 4.87 -11.54
C ALA A 48 -1.00 4.09 -12.46
N ILE A 49 -0.51 3.69 -13.63
CA ILE A 49 -1.25 2.88 -14.60
C ILE A 49 -0.29 1.79 -15.08
N ARG A 50 -0.74 0.53 -15.08
CA ARG A 50 -0.01 -0.59 -15.65
C ARG A 50 0.16 -0.38 -17.16
N ASP A 51 1.40 -0.27 -17.62
CA ASP A 51 1.68 -0.31 -19.07
C ASP A 51 1.39 -1.70 -19.60
N ARG A 52 0.63 -1.77 -20.70
CA ARG A 52 0.19 -3.02 -21.34
C ARG A 52 1.03 -3.39 -22.54
N MET A 53 1.78 -2.42 -23.06
CA MET A 53 2.68 -2.64 -24.19
C MET A 53 3.98 -3.29 -23.73
N ASP A 54 4.36 -3.08 -22.46
CA ASP A 54 5.47 -3.79 -21.85
C ASP A 54 5.03 -5.18 -21.39
N LEU A 55 5.44 -6.20 -22.15
CA LEU A 55 5.16 -7.61 -21.84
C LEU A 55 5.63 -8.02 -20.43
N LYS A 56 6.63 -7.34 -19.86
CA LYS A 56 7.09 -7.61 -18.49
C LYS A 56 6.08 -7.14 -17.44
N MET A 57 5.30 -6.12 -17.75
CA MET A 57 4.32 -5.54 -16.84
C MET A 57 2.96 -6.25 -16.90
N ASN A 58 2.72 -7.09 -17.92
CA ASN A 58 1.49 -7.89 -18.04
C ASN A 58 1.29 -8.86 -16.89
N ASP A 59 2.37 -9.22 -16.19
CA ASP A 59 2.31 -10.08 -15.03
C ASP A 59 1.77 -9.36 -13.78
N ILE A 60 1.65 -8.03 -13.78
CA ILE A 60 1.10 -7.28 -12.64
C ILE A 60 -0.42 -7.39 -12.63
N ILE A 61 -0.99 -7.89 -11.53
CA ILE A 61 -2.44 -8.12 -11.40
C ILE A 61 -3.14 -7.09 -10.49
N GLU A 62 -2.41 -6.42 -9.60
CA GLU A 62 -2.95 -5.39 -8.71
C GLU A 62 -1.90 -4.31 -8.42
N ILE A 63 -2.30 -3.04 -8.35
CA ILE A 63 -1.45 -1.88 -8.03
C ILE A 63 -2.15 -1.05 -6.96
N ALA A 64 -1.39 -0.55 -5.99
CA ALA A 64 -1.81 0.44 -5.02
C ALA A 64 -0.77 1.54 -4.88
N ILE A 65 -1.20 2.76 -4.53
CA ILE A 65 -0.31 3.90 -4.31
C ILE A 65 -0.55 4.52 -2.93
N SER A 66 0.51 4.96 -2.26
CA SER A 66 0.40 5.56 -0.94
C SER A 66 -0.39 6.86 -0.98
N GLN A 67 -1.23 7.09 0.03
CA GLN A 67 -2.19 8.22 0.04
C GLN A 67 -1.69 9.45 0.80
N CYS A 68 -0.56 9.34 1.50
CA CYS A 68 0.02 10.42 2.30
C CYS A 68 1.52 10.64 1.98
N GLY A 69 2.07 11.74 2.48
CA GLY A 69 3.46 12.12 2.26
C GLY A 69 3.69 12.96 1.00
N SER A 70 4.96 13.23 0.71
CA SER A 70 5.37 14.05 -0.43
C SER A 70 5.34 13.24 -1.75
N ALA A 71 5.20 13.93 -2.88
CA ALA A 71 5.31 13.33 -4.20
C ALA A 71 6.66 12.62 -4.44
N ASN A 72 7.72 13.05 -3.73
CA ASN A 72 9.06 12.49 -3.86
C ASN A 72 9.23 11.19 -3.07
N ASP A 73 8.43 11.00 -2.02
CA ASP A 73 8.47 9.81 -1.16
C ASP A 73 7.39 8.78 -1.51
N ARG A 74 6.56 9.07 -2.53
CA ARG A 74 5.42 8.26 -2.95
C ARG A 74 5.84 6.81 -3.18
N LYS A 75 5.12 5.90 -2.53
CA LYS A 75 5.33 4.46 -2.68
C LYS A 75 4.22 3.89 -3.54
N LEU A 76 4.60 2.96 -4.41
CA LEU A 76 3.69 2.14 -5.17
C LEU A 76 3.93 0.69 -4.72
N ALA A 77 2.85 -0.03 -4.45
CA ALA A 77 2.87 -1.45 -4.22
C ALA A 77 2.18 -2.15 -5.39
N PHE A 78 2.63 -3.34 -5.75
CA PHE A 78 1.97 -4.15 -6.77
C PHE A 78 2.04 -5.62 -6.44
N ILE A 79 1.11 -6.39 -6.97
CA ILE A 79 1.07 -7.86 -6.91
C ILE A 79 1.27 -8.38 -8.32
N ASP A 80 2.12 -9.39 -8.49
CA ASP A 80 2.27 -10.10 -9.76
C ASP A 80 1.37 -11.34 -9.86
N LYS A 81 1.37 -12.01 -11.03
CA LYS A 81 0.58 -13.21 -11.29
C LYS A 81 1.01 -14.42 -10.44
N TYR A 82 2.17 -14.34 -9.81
CA TYR A 82 2.68 -15.35 -8.88
C TYR A 82 2.28 -15.05 -7.43
N LEU A 83 1.44 -14.03 -7.22
CA LEU A 83 0.97 -13.54 -5.92
C LEU A 83 2.11 -13.01 -5.05
N ASP A 84 3.20 -12.56 -5.66
CA ASP A 84 4.27 -11.88 -4.97
C ASP A 84 3.94 -10.39 -4.87
N CYS A 85 4.04 -9.84 -3.66
CA CYS A 85 3.82 -8.43 -3.40
C CYS A 85 5.17 -7.68 -3.38
N PHE A 86 5.23 -6.59 -4.14
CA PHE A 86 6.40 -5.74 -4.27
C PHE A 86 6.10 -4.31 -3.86
N LEU A 87 7.14 -3.62 -3.41
CA LEU A 87 7.13 -2.19 -3.13
C LEU A 87 8.17 -1.49 -4.02
N VAL A 88 7.81 -0.32 -4.52
CA VAL A 88 8.68 0.55 -5.33
C VAL A 88 8.51 2.02 -4.93
N THR A 89 9.55 2.82 -5.14
CA THR A 89 9.45 4.28 -5.03
C THR A 89 9.04 4.87 -6.38
N ALA A 90 7.91 5.59 -6.42
CA ALA A 90 7.23 5.98 -7.66
C ALA A 90 8.04 6.98 -8.50
N LYS A 91 8.82 7.88 -7.88
CA LYS A 91 9.74 8.77 -8.59
C LYS A 91 11.17 8.25 -8.47
N SER A 92 11.74 7.85 -9.60
CA SER A 92 13.15 7.45 -9.74
C SER A 92 13.81 8.17 -10.92
N TYR A 93 13.59 9.48 -11.08
CA TYR A 93 14.31 10.25 -12.09
C TYR A 93 15.81 10.23 -11.78
N GLY A 94 16.61 9.60 -12.65
CA GLY A 94 18.08 9.53 -12.53
C GLY A 94 18.61 8.56 -11.46
N VAL A 95 17.76 7.80 -10.78
CA VAL A 95 18.16 6.78 -9.78
C VAL A 95 17.67 5.41 -10.23
N LEU A 96 18.46 4.36 -10.01
CA LEU A 96 18.02 2.98 -10.21
C LEU A 96 16.75 2.72 -9.39
N GLN A 97 15.69 2.30 -10.08
CA GLN A 97 14.41 2.01 -9.47
C GLN A 97 14.58 0.93 -8.39
N LYS A 98 14.33 1.30 -7.13
CA LYS A 98 14.39 0.35 -6.01
C LYS A 98 13.07 -0.41 -5.95
N ILE A 99 13.09 -1.65 -6.41
CA ILE A 99 11.99 -2.62 -6.28
C ILE A 99 12.39 -3.66 -5.24
N ALA A 100 11.48 -3.95 -4.30
CA ALA A 100 11.72 -4.98 -3.29
C ALA A 100 10.45 -5.81 -3.06
N LYS A 101 10.62 -7.13 -3.04
CA LYS A 101 9.57 -8.07 -2.62
C LYS A 101 9.34 -7.94 -1.12
N ILE A 102 8.08 -7.81 -0.70
CA ILE A 102 7.67 -7.64 0.70
C ILE A 102 6.74 -8.76 1.21
N GLY A 103 6.17 -9.56 0.31
CA GLY A 103 5.28 -10.67 0.66
C GLY A 103 5.13 -11.68 -0.47
N THR A 104 4.57 -12.85 -0.14
CA THR A 104 4.25 -13.97 -1.03
C THR A 104 2.81 -14.39 -0.80
N MET A 105 2.14 -14.98 -1.78
CA MET A 105 0.76 -15.45 -1.66
C MET A 105 -0.21 -14.33 -1.23
N VAL A 106 0.07 -13.10 -1.66
CA VAL A 106 -0.73 -11.91 -1.39
C VAL A 106 -1.75 -11.73 -2.51
N THR A 107 -3.04 -11.64 -2.18
CA THR A 107 -4.12 -11.55 -3.16
C THR A 107 -4.71 -10.15 -3.30
N ASN A 108 -4.57 -9.32 -2.28
CA ASN A 108 -5.01 -7.92 -2.28
C ASN A 108 -4.06 -7.04 -1.49
N ILE A 109 -3.99 -5.77 -1.86
CA ILE A 109 -3.22 -4.73 -1.15
C ILE A 109 -3.98 -3.42 -1.05
N LEU A 110 -3.80 -2.70 0.06
CA LEU A 110 -4.43 -1.41 0.27
C LEU A 110 -3.61 -0.53 1.21
N PHE A 111 -3.26 0.68 0.75
CA PHE A 111 -2.62 1.67 1.61
C PHE A 111 -3.62 2.33 2.56
N ASN A 112 -3.14 2.67 3.75
CA ASN A 112 -3.87 3.51 4.69
C ASN A 112 -4.05 4.94 4.15
N ASP A 113 -5.13 5.61 4.55
CA ASP A 113 -5.48 6.96 4.11
C ASP A 113 -4.54 8.05 4.66
N GLN A 114 -4.06 7.90 5.89
CA GLN A 114 -3.33 8.93 6.64
C GLN A 114 -1.86 8.56 6.92
N THR A 115 -1.51 7.30 6.74
CA THR A 115 -0.16 6.78 7.01
C THR A 115 0.35 5.94 5.85
N ASN A 116 1.64 5.63 5.83
CA ASN A 116 2.22 4.75 4.81
C ASN A 116 2.13 3.26 5.18
N MET A 117 1.22 2.88 6.09
CA MET A 117 0.91 1.47 6.36
C MET A 117 0.27 0.83 5.13
N LEU A 118 0.61 -0.43 4.88
CA LEU A 118 0.04 -1.22 3.79
C LEU A 118 -0.64 -2.46 4.39
N ALA A 119 -1.92 -2.63 4.11
CA ALA A 119 -2.64 -3.86 4.39
C ALA A 119 -2.52 -4.81 3.19
N GLY A 120 -2.50 -6.11 3.46
CA GLY A 120 -2.58 -7.16 2.46
C GLY A 120 -3.40 -8.35 2.95
N LEU A 121 -3.95 -9.13 2.02
CA LEU A 121 -4.49 -10.46 2.31
C LEU A 121 -3.46 -11.49 1.86
N GLN A 122 -2.78 -12.12 2.80
CA GLN A 122 -1.76 -13.15 2.57
C GLN A 122 -2.30 -14.51 3.05
N ASP A 123 -2.39 -15.50 2.15
CA ASP A 123 -2.99 -16.81 2.46
C ASP A 123 -4.41 -16.73 3.08
N ASN A 124 -5.17 -15.70 2.67
CA ASN A 124 -6.45 -15.30 3.23
C ASN A 124 -6.42 -14.80 4.68
N CYS A 125 -5.25 -14.48 5.22
CA CYS A 125 -5.10 -13.79 6.49
C CYS A 125 -4.82 -12.31 6.26
N LEU A 126 -5.35 -11.44 7.13
CA LEU A 126 -5.02 -10.03 7.10
C LEU A 126 -3.61 -9.82 7.69
N VAL A 127 -2.72 -9.30 6.85
CA VAL A 127 -1.38 -8.84 7.24
C VAL A 127 -1.28 -7.34 7.03
N VAL A 128 -0.56 -6.65 7.90
CA VAL A 128 -0.33 -5.22 7.78
C VAL A 128 1.14 -4.91 7.97
N TRP A 129 1.80 -4.44 6.91
CA TRP A 129 3.11 -3.85 6.99
C TRP A 129 2.99 -2.46 7.61
N LEU A 130 3.39 -2.32 8.88
CA LEU A 130 3.29 -1.06 9.62
C LEU A 130 4.28 0.00 9.10
N TYR A 131 5.39 -0.44 8.51
CA TYR A 131 6.38 0.43 7.87
C TYR A 131 7.04 -0.24 6.65
N PRO A 132 6.32 -0.39 5.52
CA PRO A 132 6.76 -1.19 4.37
C PRO A 132 8.05 -0.68 3.74
N ALA A 133 8.31 0.64 3.79
CA ALA A 133 9.52 1.25 3.24
C ALA A 133 10.82 0.77 3.91
N VAL A 134 10.74 0.14 5.10
CA VAL A 134 11.91 -0.43 5.78
C VAL A 134 12.64 -1.46 4.94
N VAL A 135 11.96 -2.13 4.00
CA VAL A 135 12.56 -3.13 3.10
C VAL A 135 13.73 -2.56 2.28
N PHE A 136 13.74 -1.25 2.02
CA PHE A 136 14.82 -0.58 1.29
C PHE A 136 16.02 -0.21 2.16
N ILE A 137 15.89 -0.36 3.48
CA ILE A 137 16.92 -0.04 4.48
C ILE A 137 17.45 -1.35 5.11
N ASP A 138 16.53 -2.21 5.55
CA ASP A 138 16.82 -3.43 6.28
C ASP A 138 15.67 -4.44 6.12
N ARG A 139 15.90 -5.50 5.34
CA ARG A 139 14.91 -6.57 5.10
C ARG A 139 14.58 -7.36 6.37
N ASP A 140 15.51 -7.51 7.31
CA ASP A 140 15.29 -8.25 8.55
C ASP A 140 14.41 -7.47 9.54
N LEU A 141 14.30 -6.15 9.36
CA LEU A 141 13.35 -5.32 10.10
C LEU A 141 11.94 -5.41 9.52
N LEU A 142 11.78 -5.71 8.22
CA LEU A 142 10.45 -5.83 7.61
C LEU A 142 9.58 -6.82 8.37
N HIS A 143 10.07 -8.04 8.59
CA HIS A 143 9.38 -9.10 9.33
C HIS A 143 9.02 -8.72 10.76
N LYS A 144 9.78 -7.81 11.38
CA LYS A 144 9.48 -7.33 12.74
C LYS A 144 8.38 -6.27 12.74
N THR A 145 8.06 -5.66 11.60
CA THR A 145 7.09 -4.57 11.47
C THR A 145 5.79 -5.00 10.80
N ILE A 146 5.56 -6.31 10.71
CA ILE A 146 4.30 -6.88 10.25
C ILE A 146 3.40 -7.09 11.46
N PHE A 147 2.14 -6.67 11.33
CA PHE A 147 1.06 -7.02 12.23
C PHE A 147 0.18 -8.06 11.53
N GLU A 148 -0.05 -9.18 12.19
CA GLU A 148 -0.94 -10.23 11.72
C GLU A 148 -2.10 -10.35 12.71
N ASN A 149 -3.33 -10.45 12.18
CA ASN A 149 -4.50 -10.69 13.01
C ASN A 149 -4.93 -12.14 12.85
N ASP A 150 -4.45 -13.00 13.75
CA ASP A 150 -4.73 -14.44 13.78
C ASP A 150 -6.22 -14.80 13.90
N LYS A 151 -7.08 -13.83 14.18
CA LYS A 151 -8.49 -14.08 14.49
C LYS A 151 -9.36 -14.31 13.27
N ASN A 152 -8.96 -13.88 12.07
CA ASN A 152 -9.81 -13.89 10.89
C ASN A 152 -9.12 -14.56 9.70
N ASN A 153 -9.44 -15.84 9.49
CA ASN A 153 -9.20 -16.51 8.22
C ASN A 153 -10.35 -16.15 7.28
N PHE A 154 -10.03 -15.40 6.22
CA PHE A 154 -11.01 -15.00 5.22
C PHE A 154 -11.23 -16.11 4.19
N GLU A 155 -12.37 -16.06 3.52
CA GLU A 155 -12.68 -17.00 2.45
C GLU A 155 -12.00 -16.59 1.15
N LYS A 156 -11.80 -17.57 0.26
CA LYS A 156 -11.34 -17.34 -1.11
C LYS A 156 -12.29 -16.34 -1.78
N SER A 157 -11.73 -15.25 -2.31
CA SER A 157 -12.46 -14.09 -2.91
C SER A 157 -12.86 -12.96 -1.96
N SER A 158 -12.37 -12.95 -0.72
CA SER A 158 -12.45 -11.74 0.11
C SER A 158 -11.51 -10.66 -0.43
N TYR A 159 -11.84 -9.38 -0.22
CA TYR A 159 -10.99 -8.25 -0.64
C TYR A 159 -10.99 -7.09 0.35
N LEU A 160 -9.91 -6.31 0.33
CA LEU A 160 -9.74 -5.11 1.16
C LEU A 160 -10.59 -3.97 0.60
N HIS A 161 -11.51 -3.43 1.39
CA HIS A 161 -12.42 -2.36 0.95
C HIS A 161 -11.90 -0.97 1.30
N ASN A 162 -11.56 -0.72 2.58
CA ASN A 162 -10.94 0.54 3.01
C ASN A 162 -9.97 0.32 4.17
N PHE A 163 -9.04 1.26 4.35
CA PHE A 163 -8.10 1.29 5.47
C PHE A 163 -7.97 2.73 5.97
N VAL A 164 -8.71 3.05 7.04
CA VAL A 164 -8.83 4.40 7.59
C VAL A 164 -8.38 4.40 9.04
N GLY A 165 -7.35 5.21 9.35
CA GLY A 165 -6.78 5.27 10.70
C GLY A 165 -6.29 3.89 11.18
N SER A 166 -6.92 3.33 12.22
CA SER A 166 -6.64 1.98 12.73
C SER A 166 -7.64 0.90 12.29
N HIS A 167 -8.58 1.22 11.39
CA HIS A 167 -9.66 0.33 10.98
C HIS A 167 -9.51 -0.11 9.53
N ILE A 168 -9.71 -1.40 9.29
CA ILE A 168 -9.69 -2.03 7.96
C ILE A 168 -11.04 -2.71 7.76
N LEU A 169 -11.74 -2.41 6.67
CA LEU A 169 -12.93 -3.19 6.29
C LEU A 169 -12.54 -4.21 5.23
N VAL A 170 -12.82 -5.48 5.52
CA VAL A 170 -12.68 -6.59 4.56
C VAL A 170 -14.06 -6.97 4.09
N ARG A 171 -14.28 -7.03 2.78
CA ARG A 171 -15.51 -7.61 2.24
C ARG A 171 -15.30 -9.08 1.95
N ARG A 172 -16.16 -9.93 2.50
CA ARG A 172 -16.18 -11.37 2.28
C ARG A 172 -16.82 -11.72 0.94
N SER A 173 -16.62 -12.97 0.52
CA SER A 173 -17.25 -13.64 -0.63
C SER A 173 -18.78 -13.55 -0.62
N ASP A 174 -19.39 -13.68 0.56
CA ASP A 174 -20.84 -13.54 0.80
C ASP A 174 -21.35 -12.09 0.72
N GLY A 175 -20.44 -11.13 0.51
CA GLY A 175 -20.73 -9.70 0.42
C GLY A 175 -20.75 -8.96 1.75
N ALA A 176 -20.63 -9.64 2.89
CA ALA A 176 -20.62 -9.03 4.21
C ALA A 176 -19.30 -8.26 4.47
N PHE A 177 -19.40 -7.18 5.24
CA PHE A 177 -18.23 -6.43 5.70
C PHE A 177 -17.79 -6.89 7.09
N VAL A 178 -16.52 -7.23 7.21
CA VAL A 178 -15.86 -7.61 8.47
C VAL A 178 -14.92 -6.48 8.89
N PRO A 179 -15.23 -5.76 9.99
CA PRO A 179 -14.32 -4.79 10.53
C PRO A 179 -13.13 -5.48 11.21
N CYS A 180 -11.94 -5.05 10.84
CA CYS A 180 -10.68 -5.44 11.43
C CYS A 180 -9.99 -4.20 12.00
N THR A 181 -9.17 -4.39 13.04
CA THR A 181 -8.42 -3.31 13.65
C THR A 181 -6.95 -3.67 13.71
N VAL A 182 -6.10 -2.73 13.27
CA VAL A 182 -4.68 -2.76 13.63
C VAL A 182 -4.50 -2.15 15.01
N THR A 183 -3.37 -2.40 15.64
CA THR A 183 -3.06 -1.78 16.93
C THR A 183 -3.15 -0.24 16.84
N PRO A 184 -4.01 0.43 17.63
CA PRO A 184 -4.13 1.89 17.63
C PRO A 184 -2.79 2.59 17.93
N PHE A 185 -1.89 1.88 18.60
CA PHE A 185 -0.52 2.32 18.84
C PHE A 185 0.24 2.65 17.55
N ALA A 186 0.12 1.84 16.50
CA ALA A 186 0.87 2.06 15.25
C ALA A 186 0.46 3.40 14.62
N PHE A 187 -0.83 3.70 14.64
CA PHE A 187 -1.37 4.98 14.16
C PHE A 187 -0.90 6.16 15.03
N ALA A 188 -1.01 6.04 16.35
CA ALA A 188 -0.55 7.07 17.29
C ALA A 188 0.97 7.33 17.18
N LEU A 189 1.76 6.27 16.99
CA LEU A 189 3.21 6.37 16.80
C LEU A 189 3.54 7.13 15.52
N ASN A 190 2.90 6.78 14.40
CA ASN A 190 3.07 7.52 13.14
C ASN A 190 2.69 8.99 13.30
N SER A 191 1.62 9.29 14.05
CA SER A 191 1.22 10.67 14.33
C SER A 191 2.30 11.46 15.10
N PHE A 192 2.93 10.84 16.10
CA PHE A 192 4.05 11.48 16.82
C PHE A 192 5.30 11.64 15.97
N ILE A 193 5.63 10.67 15.11
CA ILE A 193 6.79 10.74 14.20
C ILE A 193 6.60 11.87 13.20
N THR A 194 5.44 11.94 12.54
CA THR A 194 5.11 13.00 11.57
C THR A 194 5.12 14.39 12.23
N ALA A 195 4.72 14.48 13.50
CA ALA A 195 4.75 15.73 14.27
C ALA A 195 6.13 16.05 14.90
N ASN A 196 7.19 15.28 14.60
CA ASN A 196 8.52 15.40 15.23
C ASN A 196 8.54 15.30 16.77
N LYS A 197 7.51 14.68 17.37
CA LYS A 197 7.36 14.49 18.82
C LYS A 197 8.05 13.20 19.29
N TRP A 198 9.35 13.12 19.06
CA TRP A 198 10.15 11.91 19.32
C TRP A 198 10.09 11.43 20.77
N ASP A 199 10.12 12.34 21.75
CA ASP A 199 10.03 11.96 23.17
C ASP A 199 8.70 11.28 23.51
N GLN A 200 7.60 11.74 22.91
CA GLN A 200 6.28 11.15 23.10
C GLN A 200 6.20 9.77 22.44
N ALA A 201 6.73 9.64 21.21
CA ALA A 201 6.86 8.36 20.53
C ALA A 201 7.67 7.34 21.37
N ILE A 202 8.80 7.74 21.94
CA ILE A 202 9.64 6.87 22.78
C ILE A 202 8.91 6.48 24.06
N ARG A 203 8.25 7.44 24.73
CA ARG A 203 7.45 7.18 25.94
C ARG A 203 6.33 6.19 25.66
N LEU A 204 5.65 6.32 24.52
CA LEU A 204 4.61 5.41 24.06
C LEU A 204 5.17 4.00 23.83
N CYS A 205 6.28 3.87 23.10
CA CYS A 205 6.97 2.59 22.90
C CYS A 205 7.39 1.92 24.22
N ARG A 206 7.83 2.70 25.22
CA ARG A 206 8.22 2.18 26.54
C ARG A 206 7.02 1.67 27.33
N HIS A 207 5.87 2.33 27.26
CA HIS A 207 4.65 1.86 27.93
C HIS A 207 4.12 0.57 27.33
N ILE A 208 4.20 0.41 26.01
CA ILE A 208 3.59 -0.73 25.29
C ILE A 208 4.47 -1.98 25.30
N ARG A 209 5.78 -1.82 25.61
CA ARG A 209 6.70 -2.95 25.87
C ARG A 209 6.18 -3.96 26.91
N VAL A 210 5.21 -3.59 27.74
CA VAL A 210 4.59 -4.47 28.74
C VAL A 210 3.62 -5.50 28.12
N TYR A 211 3.14 -5.30 26.88
CA TYR A 211 2.11 -6.18 26.29
C TYR A 211 2.43 -6.75 24.89
N HIS A 212 3.30 -6.12 24.08
CA HIS A 212 3.69 -6.66 22.76
C HIS A 212 5.20 -6.49 22.54
N SER A 213 5.88 -7.62 22.28
CA SER A 213 7.33 -7.73 22.23
C SER A 213 7.97 -6.99 21.04
N GLN A 214 8.97 -6.16 21.35
CA GLN A 214 10.17 -5.86 20.54
C GLN A 214 10.09 -5.13 19.17
N ILE A 215 8.94 -4.83 18.58
CA ILE A 215 8.87 -4.26 17.22
C ILE A 215 9.55 -2.88 17.08
N PHE A 216 9.29 -1.94 18.00
CA PHE A 216 9.56 -0.52 17.73
C PHE A 216 10.84 0.06 18.36
N THR A 217 11.53 -0.68 19.24
CA THR A 217 12.80 -0.16 19.78
C THR A 217 13.95 -0.24 18.77
N LYS A 218 13.87 -1.13 17.76
CA LYS A 218 14.91 -1.29 16.73
C LYS A 218 14.82 -0.32 15.56
N ILE A 219 13.62 0.20 15.25
CA ILE A 219 13.47 1.28 14.24
C ILE A 219 14.27 2.53 14.68
N LYS A 220 14.49 2.70 15.99
CA LYS A 220 15.18 3.84 16.59
C LYS A 220 16.71 3.91 16.40
N LEU A 221 17.34 3.10 15.54
CA LEU A 221 18.81 3.14 15.38
C LEU A 221 19.34 3.10 13.94
N LYS A 222 18.52 2.86 12.90
CA LYS A 222 19.01 2.82 11.50
C LYS A 222 18.53 3.97 10.61
N SER A 223 17.42 4.63 10.90
CA SER A 223 16.93 5.77 10.09
C SER A 223 17.58 7.12 10.43
N LEU A 224 18.60 7.15 11.31
CA LEU A 224 19.33 8.35 11.74
C LEU A 224 20.82 8.31 11.33
N LYS A 225 21.19 7.40 10.44
CA LYS A 225 22.46 7.44 9.71
C LYS A 225 22.21 7.13 8.24
N ILE A 226 21.57 8.08 7.55
CA ILE A 226 21.75 8.53 6.16
C ILE A 226 20.85 9.76 6.02
#